data_AF-A0A923GKT4-F1
#
_entry.id   AF-A0A923GKT4-F1
#
_cell.length_a   1.000
_cell.length_b   1.000
_cell.length_c   1.000
_cell.angle_alpha   90.00
_cell.angle_beta   90.00
_cell.angle_gamma   90.00
#
_symmetry.space_group_name_H-M   'P 1'
#
loop_
_entity.id
_entity.type
_entity.pdbx_description
1 polymer ?
#
loop_
_entity_poly.entity_id
_entity_poly.type
_entity_poly.pdbx_seq_one_letter_code
_entity_poly.pdbx_strand_id
1 'polypeptide(L)' 'MKRLGVPDNAAGRQMLTDHLALSAKTEGNVINTFSNQYGKFEVKESLFVGPSGKAANFQSTFQVLGDGTRKLSTVIPLH' A
#
# COMPACT_ATOMS: atom_id res chain seq x y z
N MET A 1 -7.56 8.75 7.30
CA MET A 1 -8.64 7.96 6.68
C MET A 1 -10.01 8.65 6.63
N LYS A 2 -10.39 9.51 7.60
CA LYS A 2 -11.65 10.27 7.57
C LYS A 2 -11.99 10.96 6.23
N ARG A 3 -11.03 11.65 5.60
CA ARG A 3 -11.21 12.31 4.28
C ARG A 3 -11.63 11.34 3.17
N LEU A 4 -11.10 10.12 3.21
CA LEU A 4 -11.38 9.06 2.25
C LEU A 4 -12.68 8.31 2.59
N GLY A 5 -13.32 8.58 3.72
CA GLY A 5 -14.55 7.89 4.12
C GLY A 5 -14.36 6.43 4.50
N VAL A 6 -13.13 6.01 4.81
CA VAL A 6 -12.86 4.64 5.27
C VAL A 6 -13.17 4.54 6.76
N PRO A 7 -14.17 3.74 7.18
CA PRO A 7 -14.53 3.59 8.59
C PRO A 7 -13.52 2.69 9.32
N ASP A 8 -13.37 2.87 10.63
CA ASP A 8 -12.56 1.96 11.46
C ASP A 8 -13.39 0.76 11.94
N ASN A 9 -13.71 -0.12 11.00
CA ASN A 9 -14.41 -1.36 11.25
C ASN A 9 -13.89 -2.47 10.31
N ALA A 10 -14.47 -3.67 10.40
CA ALA A 10 -14.04 -4.79 9.57
C ALA A 10 -14.13 -4.48 8.07
N ALA A 11 -15.19 -3.81 7.62
CA ALA A 11 -15.36 -3.45 6.21
C ALA A 11 -14.29 -2.46 5.74
N GLY A 12 -14.00 -1.41 6.51
CA GLY A 12 -12.95 -0.44 6.15
C GLY A 12 -11.55 -1.04 6.17
N ARG A 13 -11.27 -1.94 7.12
CA ARG A 13 -10.00 -2.69 7.14
C ARG A 13 -9.87 -3.64 5.95
N GLN A 14 -10.96 -4.30 5.54
CA GLN A 14 -10.97 -5.15 4.36
C GLN A 14 -10.69 -4.34 3.09
N MET A 15 -11.31 -3.17 2.92
CA MET A 15 -11.07 -2.28 1.77
C MET A 15 -9.58 -1.92 1.63
N LEU A 16 -8.92 -1.56 2.73
CA LEU A 16 -7.49 -1.24 2.72
C LEU A 16 -6.64 -2.48 2.44
N THR A 17 -7.02 -3.62 3.00
CA THR A 17 -6.31 -4.90 2.80
C THR A 17 -6.35 -5.31 1.33
N ASP A 18 -7.53 -5.27 0.71
CA ASP A 18 -7.72 -5.64 -0.70
C ASP A 18 -6.92 -4.70 -1.61
N HIS A 19 -6.99 -3.39 -1.36
CA HIS A 19 -6.24 -2.40 -2.14
C HIS A 19 -4.73 -2.61 -2.03
N LEU A 20 -4.20 -2.80 -0.82
CA LEU A 20 -2.75 -2.96 -0.59
C LEU A 20 -2.25 -4.32 -1.10
N ALA A 21 -3.06 -5.37 -1.01
CA ALA A 21 -2.74 -6.67 -1.60
C ALA A 21 -2.70 -6.62 -3.13
N LEU A 22 -3.61 -5.87 -3.76
CA LEU A 22 -3.56 -5.62 -5.20
C LEU A 22 -2.31 -4.81 -5.56
N SER A 23 -2.06 -3.70 -4.86
CA SER A 23 -0.89 -2.84 -5.05
C SER A 23 0.42 -3.62 -4.97
N ALA A 24 0.55 -4.57 -4.04
CA ALA A 24 1.73 -5.42 -3.90
C ALA A 24 1.98 -6.32 -5.13
N LYS A 25 0.93 -6.76 -5.82
CA LYS A 25 0.99 -7.65 -6.99
C LYS A 25 1.10 -6.90 -8.31
N THR A 26 0.67 -5.64 -8.36
CA THR A 26 0.75 -4.82 -9.58
C THR A 26 2.20 -4.64 -10.01
N GLU A 27 2.46 -4.89 -11.29
CA GLU A 27 3.74 -4.59 -11.94
C GLU A 27 3.76 -3.14 -12.44
N GLY A 28 4.95 -2.54 -12.54
CA GLY A 28 5.10 -1.17 -13.07
C GLY A 28 4.73 -0.04 -12.10
N ASN A 29 4.30 -0.35 -10.87
CA ASN A 29 4.03 0.66 -9.84
C ASN A 29 5.15 0.80 -8.78
N VAL A 30 6.29 0.14 -8.98
CA VAL A 30 7.47 0.28 -8.13
C VAL A 30 8.17 1.59 -8.51
N ILE A 31 8.26 2.51 -7.56
CA ILE A 31 8.90 3.83 -7.76
C ILE A 31 10.29 3.91 -7.14
N ASN A 32 10.62 3.02 -6.19
CA ASN A 32 11.94 2.93 -5.61
C ASN A 32 12.20 1.51 -5.08
N THR A 33 13.47 1.12 -5.04
CA THR A 33 13.93 -0.10 -4.39
C THR A 33 15.16 0.19 -3.56
N PHE A 34 15.24 -0.36 -2.36
CA PHE A 34 16.43 -0.21 -1.50
C PHE A 34 16.70 -1.49 -0.73
N SER A 35 17.95 -1.69 -0.33
CA SER A 35 18.34 -2.81 0.52
C SER A 35 19.17 -2.30 1.68
N ASN A 36 19.02 -2.93 2.84
CA ASN A 36 19.85 -2.70 4.01
C ASN A 36 20.16 -4.04 4.69
N GLN A 37 20.84 -4.00 5.84
CA GLN A 37 21.20 -5.20 6.61
C GLN A 37 20.00 -6.06 7.08
N TYR A 38 18.76 -5.56 6.99
CA TYR A 38 17.55 -6.26 7.39
C TYR A 38 16.74 -6.83 6.21
N GLY A 39 17.12 -6.52 4.97
CA GLY A 39 16.51 -7.09 3.78
C GLY A 39 16.35 -6.12 2.60
N LYS A 40 15.56 -6.55 1.62
CA LYS A 40 15.21 -5.79 0.42
C LYS A 40 13.81 -5.20 0.55
N PHE A 41 13.64 -3.99 0.08
CA PHE A 41 12.41 -3.24 0.14
C PHE A 41 12.06 -2.63 -1.21
N GLU A 42 10.77 -2.53 -1.46
CA GLU A 42 10.17 -1.87 -2.62
C GLU A 42 9.21 -0.79 -2.13
N VAL A 43 9.30 0.40 -2.69
CA VAL A 43 8.31 1.47 -2.52
C VAL A 43 7.41 1.46 -3.75
N LYS A 44 6.11 1.33 -3.53
CA LYS A 44 5.11 1.19 -4.58
C LYS A 44 4.04 2.28 -4.46
N GLU A 45 3.61 2.83 -5.58
CA GLU A 45 2.51 3.79 -5.64
C GLU A 45 1.20 3.13 -6.06
N SER A 46 0.08 3.65 -5.57
CA SER A 46 -1.24 3.17 -5.94
C SER A 46 -2.31 4.20 -5.63
N LEU A 47 -3.16 4.51 -6.60
CA LEU A 47 -4.29 5.41 -6.40
C LEU A 47 -5.43 4.70 -5.67
N PHE A 48 -5.79 5.17 -4.48
CA PHE A 48 -6.93 4.69 -3.72
C PHE A 48 -8.08 5.70 -3.78
N VAL A 49 -9.25 5.27 -4.24
CA VAL A 49 -10.50 6.05 -4.20
C VAL A 49 -11.36 5.53 -3.07
N GLY A 50 -11.57 6.34 -2.05
CA GLY A 50 -12.32 5.93 -0.86
C GLY A 50 -13.84 6.12 -1.01
N PRO A 51 -14.65 5.54 -0.10
CA PRO A 51 -16.11 5.65 -0.12
C PRO A 51 -16.66 7.09 -0.13
N SER A 52 -15.88 8.09 0.32
CA SER A 52 -16.27 9.50 0.24
C SER A 52 -16.19 10.10 -1.17
N GLY A 53 -15.72 9.34 -2.17
CA GLY A 53 -15.41 9.83 -3.52
C GLY A 53 -14.09 10.60 -3.62
N LYS A 54 -13.36 10.77 -2.52
CA LYS A 54 -12.02 11.38 -2.53
C LYS A 54 -10.95 10.33 -2.82
N ALA A 55 -9.90 10.75 -3.52
CA ALA A 55 -8.75 9.92 -3.82
C ALA A 55 -7.49 10.36 -3.05
N ALA A 56 -6.56 9.43 -2.87
CA ALA A 56 -5.20 9.66 -2.41
C ALA A 56 -4.24 8.70 -3.14
N ASN A 57 -3.03 9.15 -3.44
CA ASN A 57 -1.98 8.26 -3.90
C ASN A 57 -1.29 7.65 -2.67
N PHE A 58 -1.31 6.33 -2.54
CA PHE A 58 -0.66 5.63 -1.44
C PHE A 58 0.75 5.24 -1.85
N GLN A 59 1.73 5.86 -1.20
CA GLN A 59 3.11 5.42 -1.24
C GLN A 59 3.32 4.37 -0.15
N SER A 60 3.43 3.11 -0.56
CA SER A 60 3.50 1.95 0.33
C SER A 60 4.87 1.31 0.26
N THR A 61 5.49 1.05 1.41
CA THR A 61 6.76 0.32 1.48
C THR A 61 6.50 -1.13 1.84
N PHE A 62 7.02 -2.04 1.02
CA PHE A 62 6.95 -3.48 1.22
C PHE A 62 8.35 -4.06 1.40
N GLN A 63 8.51 -4.97 2.35
CA GLN A 63 9.68 -5.84 2.42
C GLN A 63 9.47 -7.02 1.46
N VAL A 64 10.47 -7.31 0.63
CA VAL A 64 10.50 -8.50 -0.22
C VAL A 64 11.10 -9.65 0.60
N LEU A 65 10.33 -10.71 0.80
CA LEU A 65 10.74 -11.89 1.54
C LEU A 65 11.52 -12.88 0.65
N GLY A 66 12.16 -13.88 1.25
CA GLY A 66 12.99 -14.85 0.54
C GLY A 66 12.23 -15.71 -0.48
N ASP A 67 10.91 -15.86 -0.31
CA ASP A 67 10.00 -16.54 -1.23
C ASP A 67 9.45 -15.61 -2.33
N GLY A 68 9.89 -14.35 -2.37
CA GLY A 68 9.42 -13.33 -3.32
C GLY A 68 8.09 -12.68 -2.94
N THR A 69 7.46 -13.08 -1.82
CA THR A 69 6.26 -12.41 -1.31
C THR A 69 6.60 -11.05 -0.71
N ARG A 70 5.57 -10.20 -0.57
CA ARG A 70 5.71 -8.81 -0.11
C ARG A 70 4.96 -8.63 1.18
N LYS A 71 5.69 -8.23 2.23
CA LYS A 71 5.12 -7.87 3.54
C LYS A 71 5.03 -6.37 3.66
N LEU A 72 3.85 -5.84 3.93
CA LEU A 72 3.65 -4.40 4.12
C LEU A 72 4.41 -3.91 5.37
N SER A 73 5.13 -2.79 5.23
CA SER A 73 5.83 -2.12 6.33
C SER A 73 5.13 -0.82 6.75
N THR A 74 4.83 0.07 5.79
CA THR A 74 4.17 1.35 6.07
C THR A 74 3.48 1.89 4.82
N VAL A 75 2.52 2.80 5.02
CA VAL A 75 1.77 3.49 3.95
C VAL A 75 1.67 4.98 4.29
N ILE A 76 2.00 5.83 3.33
CA ILE A 76 1.84 7.28 3.41
C ILE A 76 0.84 7.73 2.34
N PRO A 77 -0.33 8.30 2.72
CA PRO A 77 -1.29 8.83 1.77
C PRO A 77 -0.93 10.26 1.32
N LEU A 78 -0.57 10.42 0.05
CA LEU A 78 -0.31 11.69 -0.62
C LEU A 78 -1.59 12.20 -1.29
N HIS A 79 -1.79 13.53 -1.28
CA HIS A 79 -2.98 14.20 -1.78
C HIS A 79 -2.64 15.44 -2.58
#